data_AF-X7EJH3-F1
#
_entry.id   AF-X7EJH3-F1
#
_cell.length_a   1.000
_cell.length_b   1.000
_cell.length_c   1.000
_cell.angle_alpha   90.00
_cell.angle_beta   90.00
_cell.angle_gamma   90.00
#
_symmetry.space_group_name_H-M   'P 1'
#
loop_
_entity.id
_entity.type
_entity.pdbx_description
1 polymer ?
#
loop_
_entity_poly.entity_id
_entity_poly.type
_entity_poly.pdbx_seq_one_letter_code
_entity_poly.pdbx_strand_id
1 'polypeptide(L)'
;MLRLALILLPLHVPVAAFATGPSDPGSAFARCEGRLAANVEFGWLFGEHDQDADALRLTFSDLGQATGPAGSRARRDSRIRAKSDQARLLSDARFASDDRRRRIAAATADAHLRRCRALVLG
;
A
#
# COMPACT_ATOMS: atom_id res chain seq x y z
N MET A 1 16.14 59.59 29.19
CA MET A 1 15.29 58.44 29.56
C MET A 1 15.03 57.61 28.32
N LEU A 2 15.78 56.52 28.09
CA LEU A 2 15.62 55.63 26.94
C LEU A 2 15.44 54.20 27.46
N ARG A 3 14.22 53.66 27.37
CA ARG A 3 13.90 52.29 27.80
C ARG A 3 14.01 51.34 26.61
N LEU A 4 15.02 50.47 26.64
CA LEU A 4 15.20 49.37 25.70
C LEU A 4 14.10 48.32 25.95
N ALA A 5 13.20 48.10 25.00
CA ALA A 5 12.21 47.03 25.06
C ALA A 5 12.80 45.78 24.39
N LEU A 6 13.20 44.80 25.20
CA LEU A 6 13.71 43.51 24.75
C LEU A 6 12.52 42.65 24.29
N ILE A 7 12.36 42.47 22.98
CA ILE A 7 11.32 41.62 22.39
C ILE A 7 11.80 40.17 22.51
N LEU A 8 11.21 39.41 23.44
CA LEU A 8 11.34 37.94 23.50
C LEU A 8 10.53 37.34 22.35
N LEU A 9 11.23 36.83 21.33
CA LEU A 9 10.62 36.06 20.25
C LEU A 9 10.49 34.59 20.70
N PRO A 10 9.28 34.01 20.77
CA PRO A 10 9.12 32.62 21.18
C PRO A 10 9.61 31.69 20.06
N LEU A 11 10.60 30.84 20.37
CA LEU A 11 11.00 29.72 19.53
C LEU A 11 9.80 28.75 19.40
N HIS A 12 9.15 28.75 18.23
CA HIS A 12 8.20 27.71 17.87
C HIS A 12 8.97 26.45 17.48
N VAL A 13 9.01 25.47 18.39
CA VAL A 13 9.43 24.10 18.07
C VAL A 13 8.27 23.43 17.33
N PRO A 14 8.43 23.03 16.05
CA PRO A 14 7.39 22.28 15.37
C PRO A 14 7.32 20.89 16.01
N VAL A 15 6.26 20.66 16.78
CA VAL A 15 5.89 19.31 17.21
C VAL A 15 5.45 18.56 15.97
N ALA A 16 6.27 17.61 15.52
CA ALA A 16 5.85 16.63 14.53
C ALA A 16 4.72 15.80 15.16
N ALA A 17 3.48 16.05 14.73
CA ALA A 17 2.35 15.22 15.09
C ALA A 17 2.55 13.83 14.44
N PHE A 18 3.01 12.87 15.23
CA PHE A 18 2.96 11.47 14.84
C PHE A 18 1.49 11.08 14.81
N ALA A 19 0.91 10.95 13.61
CA ALA A 19 -0.44 10.44 13.44
C ALA A 19 -0.47 8.94 13.74
N THR A 20 -0.47 8.57 15.03
CA THR A 20 -0.86 7.25 15.52
C THR A 20 -2.37 7.19 15.71
N GLY A 21 -3.12 7.51 14.64
CA GLY A 21 -4.55 7.20 14.58
C GLY A 21 -4.72 5.73 14.16
N PRO A 22 -5.85 5.07 14.50
CA PRO A 22 -6.17 3.76 13.96
C PRO A 22 -6.04 3.82 12.43
N SER A 23 -5.28 2.89 11.85
CA SER A 23 -5.04 2.85 10.41
C SER A 23 -6.38 2.89 9.67
N ASP A 24 -6.61 3.93 8.84
CA ASP A 24 -7.80 4.05 7.97
C ASP A 24 -8.04 2.70 7.28
N PRO A 25 -9.12 1.97 7.61
CA PRO A 25 -9.39 0.66 7.03
C PRO A 25 -9.43 0.71 5.50
N GLY A 26 -9.93 1.82 4.94
CA GLY A 26 -9.95 2.04 3.49
C GLY A 26 -8.55 2.09 2.87
N SER A 27 -7.55 2.61 3.60
CA SER A 27 -6.16 2.61 3.14
C SER A 27 -5.52 1.21 3.18
N ALA A 28 -5.97 0.33 4.09
CA ALA A 28 -5.56 -1.08 4.12
C ALA A 28 -6.18 -1.85 2.95
N PHE A 29 -7.49 -1.68 2.71
CA PHE A 29 -8.19 -2.27 1.57
C PHE A 29 -7.61 -1.82 0.23
N ALA A 30 -7.38 -0.51 0.05
CA ALA A 30 -6.76 0.04 -1.15
C ALA A 30 -5.36 -0.55 -1.42
N ARG A 31 -4.58 -0.84 -0.36
CA ARG A 31 -3.26 -1.47 -0.49
C ARG A 31 -3.37 -2.92 -0.99
N CYS A 32 -4.37 -3.66 -0.50
CA CYS A 32 -4.62 -5.03 -0.94
C CYS A 32 -5.19 -5.09 -2.36
N GLU A 33 -6.12 -4.21 -2.70
CA GLU A 33 -6.60 -4.00 -4.08
C GLU A 33 -5.41 -3.79 -5.04
N GLY A 34 -4.47 -2.90 -4.69
CA GLY A 34 -3.30 -2.61 -5.52
C GLY A 34 -2.39 -3.82 -5.73
N ARG A 35 -2.11 -4.60 -4.68
CA ARG A 35 -1.28 -5.81 -4.76
C ARG A 35 -1.93 -6.89 -5.62
N LEU A 36 -3.23 -7.13 -5.43
CA LEU A 36 -3.96 -8.12 -6.22
C LEU A 36 -4.05 -7.69 -7.70
N ALA A 37 -4.28 -6.40 -7.97
CA ALA A 37 -4.25 -5.85 -9.32
C ALA A 37 -2.91 -6.11 -10.03
N ALA A 38 -1.78 -5.87 -9.34
CA ALA A 38 -0.47 -6.20 -9.89
C ALA A 38 -0.31 -7.70 -10.17
N ASN A 39 -0.81 -8.57 -9.28
CA ASN A 39 -0.72 -10.02 -9.45
C ASN A 39 -1.52 -10.50 -10.67
N VAL A 40 -2.77 -10.06 -10.80
CA VAL A 40 -3.65 -10.39 -11.93
C VAL A 40 -3.05 -9.91 -13.24
N GLU A 41 -2.65 -8.64 -13.31
CA GLU A 41 -2.08 -8.05 -14.53
C GLU A 41 -0.76 -8.71 -14.93
N PHE A 42 0.11 -9.02 -13.97
CA PHE A 42 1.36 -9.72 -14.25
C PHE A 42 1.11 -11.14 -14.74
N GLY A 43 0.14 -11.87 -14.16
CA GLY A 43 -0.25 -13.19 -14.63
C GLY A 43 -0.71 -13.19 -16.09
N TRP A 44 -1.52 -12.20 -16.49
CA TRP A 44 -1.99 -12.07 -17.87
C TRP A 44 -0.86 -11.95 -18.89
N LEU A 45 0.27 -11.32 -18.54
CA LEU A 45 1.46 -11.24 -19.41
C LEU A 45 2.07 -12.61 -19.73
N PHE A 46 1.78 -13.63 -18.92
CA PHE A 46 2.31 -14.98 -19.05
C PHE A 46 1.22 -16.04 -19.30
N GLY A 47 0.00 -15.62 -19.64
CA GLY A 47 -1.13 -16.52 -19.89
C GLY A 47 -1.67 -17.19 -18.62
N GLU A 48 -1.32 -16.67 -17.44
CA GLU A 48 -1.82 -17.13 -16.15
C GLU A 48 -3.05 -16.28 -15.78
N HIS A 49 -4.16 -16.93 -15.41
CA HIS A 49 -5.40 -16.24 -15.03
C HIS A 49 -5.90 -16.75 -13.68
N ASP A 50 -5.56 -16.02 -12.61
CA ASP A 50 -5.99 -16.30 -11.25
C ASP A 50 -7.34 -15.60 -10.97
N GLN A 51 -8.43 -16.31 -11.22
CA GLN A 51 -9.79 -15.79 -11.01
C GLN A 51 -10.09 -15.47 -9.56
N ASP A 52 -9.52 -16.23 -8.63
CA ASP A 52 -9.69 -16.01 -7.20
C ASP A 52 -9.00 -14.72 -6.76
N ALA A 53 -7.80 -14.44 -7.29
CA ALA A 53 -7.13 -13.16 -7.05
C ALA A 53 -7.90 -11.97 -7.64
N ASP A 54 -8.53 -12.13 -8.82
CA ASP A 54 -9.32 -11.06 -9.42
C ASP A 54 -10.63 -10.81 -8.67
N ALA A 55 -11.33 -11.87 -8.26
CA ALA A 55 -12.51 -11.77 -7.40
C ALA A 55 -12.17 -11.07 -6.08
N LEU A 56 -11.07 -11.47 -5.44
CA LEU A 56 -10.60 -10.86 -4.20
C LEU A 56 -10.20 -9.38 -4.39
N ARG A 57 -9.61 -9.03 -5.54
CA ARG A 57 -9.30 -7.63 -5.90
C ARG A 57 -10.58 -6.78 -5.91
N LEU A 58 -11.65 -7.29 -6.52
CA LEU A 58 -12.95 -6.62 -6.57
C LEU A 58 -13.55 -6.49 -5.18
N THR A 59 -13.49 -7.53 -4.35
CA THR A 59 -13.93 -7.46 -2.94
C THR A 59 -13.24 -6.33 -2.17
N PHE A 60 -11.93 -6.15 -2.33
CA PHE A 60 -11.23 -5.04 -1.68
C PHE A 60 -11.62 -3.66 -2.22
N SER A 61 -11.92 -3.54 -3.51
CA SER A 61 -12.45 -2.31 -4.10
C SER A 61 -13.81 -1.93 -3.47
N ASP A 62 -14.68 -2.92 -3.26
CA ASP A 62 -16.01 -2.69 -2.67
C ASP A 62 -15.92 -2.34 -1.18
N LEU A 63 -15.09 -3.06 -0.41
CA LEU A 63 -14.81 -2.73 0.99
C LEU A 63 -14.20 -1.32 1.12
N GLY A 64 -13.30 -0.94 0.21
CA GLY A 64 -12.72 0.39 0.16
C GLY A 64 -13.79 1.49 0.00
N GLN A 65 -14.78 1.27 -0.86
CA GLN A 65 -15.92 2.18 -1.06
C GLN A 65 -16.83 2.25 0.18
N ALA A 66 -17.04 1.13 0.89
CA ALA A 66 -17.87 1.09 2.09
C ALA A 66 -17.28 1.88 3.27
N THR A 67 -15.95 2.06 3.32
CA THR A 67 -15.27 2.81 4.39
C THR A 67 -15.29 4.33 4.20
N GLY A 68 -16.04 4.83 3.23
CA GLY A 68 -16.10 6.25 2.87
C GLY A 68 -15.60 6.51 1.44
N PRO A 69 -15.51 7.78 1.01
CA PRO A 69 -15.25 8.10 -0.39
C PRO A 69 -13.98 7.44 -0.93
N ALA A 70 -14.15 6.52 -1.89
CA ALA A 70 -13.04 5.80 -2.54
C ALA A 70 -12.04 6.73 -3.24
N GLY A 71 -12.43 7.98 -3.47
CA GLY A 71 -11.63 9.01 -4.14
C GLY A 71 -10.63 9.76 -3.26
N SER A 72 -10.49 9.45 -1.96
CA SER A 72 -9.51 10.17 -1.14
C SER A 72 -8.09 10.00 -1.72
N ARG A 73 -7.35 11.11 -1.81
CA ARG A 73 -5.98 11.11 -2.35
C ARG A 73 -5.11 10.06 -1.66
N ALA A 74 -5.22 9.95 -0.34
CA ALA A 74 -4.47 8.99 0.46
C ALA A 74 -4.74 7.53 0.06
N ARG A 75 -6.01 7.14 -0.16
CA ARG A 75 -6.38 5.78 -0.56
C ARG A 75 -5.89 5.46 -1.96
N ARG A 76 -6.08 6.39 -2.91
CA ARG A 76 -5.57 6.26 -4.28
C ARG A 76 -4.05 6.07 -4.29
N ASP A 77 -3.34 6.90 -3.54
CA ASP A 77 -1.89 6.82 -3.45
C ASP A 77 -1.42 5.52 -2.76
N SER A 78 -2.15 5.05 -1.74
CA SER A 78 -1.90 3.75 -1.08
C SER A 78 -1.99 2.60 -2.09
N ARG A 79 -3.05 2.58 -2.91
CA ARG A 79 -3.24 1.58 -3.95
C ARG A 79 -2.15 1.61 -5.00
N ILE A 80 -1.84 2.80 -5.54
CA ILE A 80 -0.84 2.95 -6.60
C ILE A 80 0.54 2.48 -6.12
N ARG A 81 0.98 2.94 -4.95
CA ARG A 81 2.27 2.51 -4.37
C ARG A 81 2.32 1.00 -4.17
N ALA A 82 1.28 0.42 -3.57
CA ALA A 82 1.23 -1.01 -3.32
C ALA A 82 1.25 -1.85 -4.60
N LYS A 83 0.57 -1.37 -5.65
CA LYS A 83 0.58 -1.98 -6.98
C LYS A 83 1.97 -1.95 -7.60
N SER A 84 2.62 -0.77 -7.59
CA SER A 84 3.98 -0.62 -8.11
C SER A 84 5.00 -1.48 -7.37
N ASP A 85 4.93 -1.52 -6.04
CA ASP A 85 5.82 -2.34 -5.21
C ASP A 85 5.63 -3.84 -5.49
N GLN A 86 4.37 -4.29 -5.59
CA GLN A 86 4.08 -5.69 -5.91
C GLN A 86 4.54 -6.05 -7.31
N ALA A 87 4.29 -5.21 -8.32
CA ALA A 87 4.75 -5.44 -9.68
C ALA A 87 6.28 -5.55 -9.76
N ARG A 88 7.01 -4.75 -8.97
CA ARG A 88 8.46 -4.85 -8.86
C ARG A 88 8.89 -6.19 -8.26
N LEU A 89 8.24 -6.65 -7.19
CA LEU A 89 8.52 -7.96 -6.59
C LEU A 89 8.26 -9.12 -7.58
N LEU A 90 7.16 -9.06 -8.33
CA LEU A 90 6.82 -10.06 -9.35
C LEU A 90 7.84 -10.09 -10.49
N SER A 91 8.26 -8.91 -10.96
CA SER A 91 9.31 -8.77 -11.96
C SER A 91 10.65 -9.35 -11.45
N ASP A 92 11.07 -8.97 -10.24
CA ASP A 92 12.30 -9.51 -9.63
C ASP A 92 12.21 -11.02 -9.42
N ALA A 93 11.05 -11.56 -9.03
CA ALA A 93 10.84 -13.00 -8.84
C ALA A 93 11.04 -13.78 -10.15
N ARG A 94 10.59 -13.22 -11.27
CA ARG A 94 10.66 -13.86 -12.58
C ARG A 94 11.99 -13.64 -13.31
N PHE A 95 12.55 -12.45 -13.21
CA PHE A 95 13.61 -11.99 -14.12
C PHE A 95 14.95 -11.66 -13.46
N ALA A 96 15.06 -11.58 -12.13
CA ALA A 96 16.35 -11.25 -11.51
C ALA A 96 17.40 -12.34 -11.78
N SER A 97 18.65 -11.95 -12.05
CA SER A 97 19.75 -12.90 -12.29
C SER A 97 20.25 -13.58 -11.00
N ASP A 98 20.18 -12.87 -9.87
CA ASP A 98 20.52 -13.40 -8.56
C ASP A 98 19.39 -14.29 -8.04
N ASP A 99 19.71 -15.56 -7.86
CA ASP A 99 18.79 -16.61 -7.44
C ASP A 99 18.22 -16.40 -6.03
N ARG A 100 19.03 -15.83 -5.12
CA ARG A 100 18.57 -15.43 -3.78
C ARG A 100 17.58 -14.28 -3.89
N ARG A 101 17.85 -13.29 -4.74
CA ARG A 101 16.94 -12.16 -4.97
C ARG A 101 15.60 -12.64 -5.53
N ARG A 102 15.60 -13.53 -6.52
CA ARG A 102 14.38 -14.14 -7.06
C ARG A 102 13.53 -14.79 -5.98
N ARG A 103 14.14 -15.65 -5.16
CA ARG A 103 13.44 -16.38 -4.08
C ARG A 103 12.86 -15.43 -3.03
N ILE A 104 13.62 -14.42 -2.60
CA ILE A 104 13.15 -13.43 -1.62
C ILE A 104 12.00 -12.61 -2.20
N ALA A 105 12.10 -12.17 -3.45
CA ALA A 105 11.05 -11.39 -4.11
C ALA A 105 9.76 -12.22 -4.24
N ALA A 106 9.85 -13.48 -4.66
CA ALA A 106 8.71 -14.40 -4.75
C ALA A 106 8.05 -14.62 -3.38
N ALA A 107 8.84 -14.94 -2.35
CA ALA A 107 8.33 -15.15 -1.00
C ALA A 107 7.68 -13.89 -0.41
N THR A 108 8.24 -12.71 -0.70
CA THR A 108 7.71 -11.42 -0.24
C THR A 108 6.40 -11.09 -0.94
N ALA A 109 6.34 -11.27 -2.27
CA ALA A 109 5.14 -11.08 -3.07
C ALA A 109 3.99 -11.96 -2.58
N ASP A 110 4.25 -13.25 -2.33
CA ASP A 110 3.24 -14.17 -1.82
C ASP A 110 2.83 -13.82 -0.38
N ALA A 111 3.78 -13.48 0.49
CA ALA A 111 3.47 -13.05 1.86
C ALA A 111 2.57 -11.80 1.90
N HIS A 112 2.71 -10.89 0.93
CA HIS A 112 1.80 -9.76 0.76
C HIS A 112 0.37 -10.19 0.42
N LEU A 113 0.21 -11.14 -0.49
CA LEU A 113 -1.11 -11.66 -0.89
C LEU A 113 -1.76 -12.49 0.22
N ARG A 114 -0.99 -13.34 0.92
CA ARG A 114 -1.50 -14.09 2.08
C ARG A 114 -2.02 -13.16 3.18
N ARG A 115 -1.32 -12.05 3.47
CA ARG A 115 -1.82 -11.04 4.41
C ARG A 115 -3.12 -10.37 3.95
N CYS A 116 -3.28 -10.17 2.65
CA CYS A 116 -4.54 -9.65 2.11
C CYS A 116 -5.68 -10.67 2.25
N ARG A 117 -5.45 -11.94 1.91
CA ARG A 117 -6.44 -13.00 2.10
C ARG A 117 -6.90 -13.10 3.56
N ALA A 118 -5.96 -13.09 4.51
CA ALA A 118 -6.26 -13.14 5.94
C ALA A 118 -7.10 -11.95 6.46
N LEU A 119 -7.07 -10.79 5.78
CA LEU A 119 -7.83 -9.62 6.20
C LEU A 119 -9.35 -9.78 6.00
N VAL A 120 -9.78 -10.66 5.10
CA VAL A 120 -11.20 -10.85 4.77
C VAL A 120 -11.71 -12.27 4.99
N LEU A 121 -10.83 -13.27 5.10
CA LEU A 121 -11.23 -14.68 5.23
C LEU A 121 -11.11 -15.25 6.64
N GLY A 122 -10.37 -14.61 7.56
CA GLY A 122 -10.20 -15.09 8.95
C GLY A 122 -9.41 -16.38 9.07
#